data_AF-A0A5C3EPW5-F1
#
_entry.id   AF-A0A5C3EPW5-F1
#
_cell.length_a   1.000
_cell.length_b   1.000
_cell.length_c   1.000
_cell.angle_alpha   90.00
_cell.angle_beta   90.00
_cell.angle_gamma   90.00
#
_symmetry.space_group_name_H-M   'P 1'
#
loop_
_entity.id
_entity.type
_entity.pdbx_description
1 polymer ?
#
loop_
_entity_poly.entity_id
_entity_poly.type
_entity_poly.pdbx_seq_one_letter_code
_entity_poly.pdbx_strand_id
1 'polypeptide(L)'
;MSSSTTNAAITSGNPLVYLDISFANQPTPTRTGANRIVLELYKHLVPKTAENFRYLCSNNPDNRTASTGQPLCFSGSIFHRVIPKFMIQGGDFTRGDGTGGESIYGDKFEDEDLTGKHDRPFLLSMANAGPATNGSQFFITTVPTPHLDGKHVVFGRVVKGKHVVRRIENCETESNDRPVNEVKIESCGELDPDSEDVKSGTFGIEADASGDRYEEFPEDQDEKLETDLSATLKIAEDLKSIANSLFSKSDFPSALEKYLKSLRYLQLHPVLPDDTPADLTTKWNALKTSIQLNSALAALKTNPAQPKVTVAQTTAVIQNLSNTRQSWEGSTPQDEKKLKADLAKAFYRRALGYVAQKDEERAETDLKRAEELMPGDAGVRKEQLALSKRKEARVKAQRAAYSKMFS
;
A
#
# COMPACT_ATOMS: atom_id res chain seq x y z
N MET A 1 29.48 -10.92 -0.35
CA MET A 1 28.90 -12.10 0.33
C MET A 1 27.46 -11.75 0.66
N SER A 2 26.55 -12.67 0.34
CA SER A 2 25.09 -12.48 0.33
C SER A 2 24.53 -11.94 1.65
N SER A 3 23.98 -10.72 1.65
CA SER A 3 23.07 -10.24 2.69
C SER A 3 21.62 -10.50 2.25
N SER A 4 21.22 -11.77 2.30
CA SER A 4 19.84 -12.20 2.07
C SER A 4 19.13 -12.30 3.41
N THR A 5 18.07 -11.52 3.65
CA THR A 5 16.84 -12.01 4.32
C THR A 5 15.78 -10.90 4.51
N THR A 6 14.77 -10.91 3.65
CA THR A 6 13.52 -10.11 3.75
C THR A 6 12.37 -10.85 4.44
N ASN A 7 12.62 -12.08 4.90
CA ASN A 7 11.78 -12.79 5.88
C ASN A 7 12.69 -13.62 6.80
N ALA A 8 13.66 -12.97 7.47
CA ALA A 8 14.40 -13.65 8.53
C ALA A 8 13.39 -14.18 9.55
N ALA A 9 13.51 -15.46 9.92
CA ALA A 9 12.73 -16.03 11.00
C ALA A 9 12.96 -15.19 12.27
N ILE A 10 11.93 -15.09 13.11
CA ILE A 10 12.05 -14.43 14.41
C ILE A 10 13.12 -15.16 15.21
N THR A 11 14.04 -14.41 15.79
CA THR A 11 15.15 -14.98 16.56
C THR A 11 14.61 -15.58 17.84
N SER A 12 14.98 -16.83 18.14
CA SER A 12 14.53 -17.50 19.37
C SER A 12 14.90 -16.69 20.61
N GLY A 13 13.93 -16.50 21.52
CA GLY A 13 14.11 -15.74 22.77
C GLY A 13 13.94 -14.21 22.64
N ASN A 14 13.78 -13.67 21.43
CA ASN A 14 13.41 -12.27 21.26
C ASN A 14 11.92 -12.06 21.57
N PRO A 15 11.56 -11.03 22.37
CA PRO A 15 10.17 -10.65 22.59
C PRO A 15 9.52 -10.13 21.30
N LEU A 16 8.22 -10.39 21.18
CA LEU A 16 7.36 -9.81 20.17
C LEU A 16 6.37 -8.86 20.84
N VAL A 17 6.29 -7.63 20.33
CA VAL A 17 5.31 -6.65 20.82
C VAL A 17 4.48 -6.13 19.67
N TYR A 18 3.32 -5.55 19.98
CA TYR A 18 2.46 -4.94 18.99
C TYR A 18 2.07 -3.51 19.38
N LEU A 19 1.81 -2.69 18.35
CA LEU A 19 1.22 -1.37 18.43
C LEU A 19 -0.03 -1.35 17.52
N ASP A 20 -1.22 -1.14 18.09
CA ASP A 20 -2.45 -0.93 17.32
C ASP A 20 -2.65 0.56 17.07
N ILE A 21 -2.69 0.95 15.79
CA ILE A 21 -2.66 2.35 15.39
C ILE A 21 -4.07 2.88 15.03
N SER A 22 -4.43 4.01 15.60
CA SER A 22 -5.60 4.80 15.20
C SER A 22 -5.17 6.05 14.41
N PHE A 23 -5.96 6.40 13.41
CA PHE A 23 -5.78 7.58 12.56
C PHE A 23 -6.99 8.50 12.78
N ALA A 24 -6.76 9.71 13.27
CA ALA A 24 -7.84 10.66 13.51
C ALA A 24 -8.61 10.95 12.21
N ASN A 25 -9.93 11.19 12.36
CA ASN A 25 -10.86 11.44 11.26
C ASN A 25 -10.98 10.29 10.25
N GLN A 26 -10.53 9.09 10.59
CA GLN A 26 -10.71 7.88 9.79
C GLN A 26 -11.41 6.80 10.62
N PRO A 27 -12.35 6.05 10.04
CA PRO A 27 -13.04 5.00 10.78
C PRO A 27 -12.06 3.92 11.23
N THR A 28 -12.23 3.43 12.45
CA THR A 28 -11.52 2.24 12.94
C THR A 28 -11.80 1.09 11.97
N PRO A 29 -10.76 0.33 11.57
CA PRO A 29 -10.97 -0.85 10.75
C PRO A 29 -11.97 -1.81 11.41
N THR A 30 -12.81 -2.45 10.61
CA THR A 30 -13.77 -3.46 11.10
C THR A 30 -13.11 -4.76 11.53
N ARG A 31 -11.87 -4.98 11.07
CA ARG A 31 -11.07 -6.18 11.34
C ARG A 31 -10.12 -5.96 12.49
N THR A 32 -10.06 -6.93 13.40
CA THR A 32 -9.12 -6.92 14.53
C THR A 32 -7.68 -6.91 14.01
N GLY A 33 -6.86 -6.00 14.56
CA GLY A 33 -5.45 -5.86 14.21
C GLY A 33 -5.15 -5.34 12.80
N ALA A 34 -6.13 -4.82 12.05
CA ALA A 34 -5.88 -4.36 10.67
C ALA A 34 -4.89 -3.19 10.56
N ASN A 35 -4.77 -2.39 11.63
CA ASN A 35 -3.76 -1.34 11.78
C ASN A 35 -2.68 -1.72 12.82
N ARG A 36 -2.45 -3.03 13.03
CA ARG A 36 -1.41 -3.50 13.96
C ARG A 36 -0.04 -3.48 13.31
N ILE A 37 0.95 -2.95 14.03
CA ILE A 37 2.37 -3.12 13.75
C ILE A 37 2.91 -4.13 14.76
N VAL A 38 3.55 -5.18 14.29
CA VAL A 38 4.20 -6.19 15.13
C VAL A 38 5.71 -6.02 15.01
N LEU A 39 6.39 -5.96 16.15
CA LEU A 39 7.81 -5.66 16.27
C LEU A 39 8.53 -6.82 16.96
N GLU A 40 9.64 -7.26 16.37
CA GLU A 40 10.63 -8.10 17.05
C GLU A 40 11.63 -7.21 17.77
N LEU A 41 11.89 -7.48 19.05
CA LEU A 41 12.88 -6.76 19.85
C LEU A 41 14.15 -7.59 20.00
N TYR A 42 15.31 -7.02 19.67
CA TYR A 42 16.61 -7.71 19.66
C TYR A 42 17.21 -7.87 21.07
N LYS A 43 16.48 -8.52 21.98
CA LYS A 43 16.90 -8.77 23.36
C LYS A 43 18.25 -9.48 23.46
N HIS A 44 18.56 -10.34 22.50
CA HIS A 44 19.85 -11.04 22.41
C HIS A 44 21.05 -10.11 22.14
N LEU A 45 20.85 -8.90 21.60
CA LEU A 45 21.90 -7.90 21.35
C LEU A 45 21.85 -6.76 22.36
N VAL A 46 20.65 -6.24 22.61
CA VAL A 46 20.42 -5.01 23.38
C VAL A 46 19.35 -5.25 24.46
N PRO A 47 19.66 -6.06 25.49
CA PRO A 47 18.68 -6.53 26.46
C PRO A 47 18.01 -5.40 27.27
N LYS A 48 18.73 -4.33 27.64
CA LYS A 48 18.13 -3.19 28.38
C LYS A 48 17.20 -2.38 27.49
N THR A 49 17.61 -2.10 26.26
CA THR A 49 16.83 -1.34 25.28
C THR A 49 15.55 -2.10 24.90
N ALA A 50 15.69 -3.40 24.64
CA ALA A 50 14.56 -4.28 24.36
C ALA A 50 13.60 -4.37 25.56
N GLU A 51 14.10 -4.52 26.79
CA GLU A 51 13.25 -4.58 27.99
C GLU A 51 12.53 -3.25 28.27
N ASN A 52 13.22 -2.11 28.06
CA ASN A 52 12.60 -0.78 28.13
C ASN A 52 11.39 -0.68 27.21
N PHE A 53 11.56 -1.01 25.93
CA PHE A 53 10.47 -0.93 24.97
C PHE A 53 9.36 -1.95 25.26
N ARG A 54 9.72 -3.21 25.59
CA ARG A 54 8.78 -4.28 25.93
C ARG A 54 7.88 -3.87 27.10
N TYR A 55 8.48 -3.35 28.16
CA TYR A 55 7.73 -2.90 29.34
C TYR A 55 6.80 -1.73 29.00
N LEU A 56 7.27 -0.73 28.24
CA LEU A 56 6.44 0.40 27.82
C LEU A 56 5.27 -0.02 26.92
N CYS A 57 5.36 -1.17 26.22
CA CYS A 57 4.24 -1.79 25.54
C CYS A 57 3.28 -2.56 26.47
N SER A 58 3.72 -3.03 27.63
CA SER A 58 3.02 -4.02 28.47
C SER A 58 1.83 -3.47 29.29
N ASN A 59 1.29 -2.30 28.97
CA ASN A 59 0.19 -1.64 29.70
C ASN A 59 0.45 -1.44 31.21
N ASN A 60 1.71 -1.23 31.61
CA ASN A 60 2.10 -0.82 32.96
C ASN A 60 1.51 -1.69 34.11
N PRO A 61 1.89 -2.99 34.18
CA PRO A 61 1.24 -3.96 35.07
C PRO A 61 1.43 -3.67 36.57
N ASP A 62 2.47 -2.93 36.93
CA ASP A 62 2.83 -2.53 38.30
C ASP A 62 2.55 -1.04 38.58
N ASN A 63 1.80 -0.36 37.69
CA ASN A 63 1.35 1.03 37.84
C ASN A 63 2.48 2.06 38.08
N ARG A 64 3.69 1.83 37.55
CA ARG A 64 4.77 2.82 37.65
C ARG A 64 4.48 4.03 36.77
N THR A 65 4.84 5.21 37.26
CA THR A 65 4.67 6.46 36.53
C THR A 65 6.01 7.09 36.24
N ALA A 66 6.08 7.86 35.16
CA ALA A 66 7.17 8.77 34.91
C ALA A 66 7.21 9.86 35.99
N SER A 67 8.32 10.60 36.06
CA SER A 67 8.48 11.78 36.92
C SER A 67 7.39 12.85 36.70
N THR A 68 6.76 12.89 35.52
CA THR A 68 5.65 13.79 35.18
C THR A 68 4.28 13.31 35.67
N GLY A 69 4.21 12.13 36.32
CA GLY A 69 2.97 11.52 36.82
C GLY A 69 2.19 10.70 35.78
N GLN A 70 2.62 10.71 34.51
CA GLN A 70 1.99 9.89 33.47
C GLN A 70 2.40 8.41 33.62
N PRO A 71 1.52 7.43 33.30
CA PRO A 71 1.88 6.01 33.27
C PRO A 71 3.07 5.75 32.34
N LEU A 72 3.96 4.84 32.71
CA LEU A 72 5.02 4.34 31.83
C LEU A 72 4.43 3.38 30.77
N CYS A 73 3.76 3.94 29.77
CA CYS A 73 3.04 3.19 28.75
C CYS A 73 3.00 3.94 27.40
N PHE A 74 3.09 3.22 26.29
CA PHE A 74 2.90 3.79 24.95
C PHE A 74 1.43 3.90 24.53
N SER A 75 0.51 3.21 25.19
CA SER A 75 -0.92 3.34 24.93
C SER A 75 -1.37 4.79 25.15
N GLY A 76 -1.98 5.38 24.12
CA GLY A 76 -2.34 6.80 24.07
C GLY A 76 -1.24 7.73 23.56
N SER A 77 0.00 7.28 23.41
CA SER A 77 1.09 8.08 22.83
C SER A 77 0.91 8.23 21.32
N ILE A 78 1.51 9.27 20.75
CA ILE A 78 1.35 9.63 19.33
C ILE A 78 2.67 9.59 18.56
N PHE A 79 2.55 9.43 17.24
CA PHE A 79 3.64 9.73 16.32
C PHE A 79 3.68 11.24 16.10
N HIS A 80 4.55 11.93 16.86
CA HIS A 80 4.63 13.38 16.88
C HIS A 80 5.50 13.95 15.76
N ARG A 81 6.26 13.11 15.05
CA ARG A 81 7.14 13.51 13.96
C ARG A 81 7.23 12.44 12.89
N VAL A 82 6.92 12.80 11.64
CA VAL A 82 6.91 11.90 10.48
C VAL A 82 7.63 12.59 9.33
N ILE A 83 8.67 11.95 8.79
CA ILE A 83 9.40 12.47 7.63
C ILE A 83 9.35 11.41 6.53
N PRO A 84 8.60 11.65 5.44
CA PRO A 84 8.52 10.72 4.32
C PRO A 84 9.91 10.39 3.75
N LYS A 85 10.13 9.12 3.41
CA LYS A 85 11.42 8.60 2.93
C LYS A 85 12.57 8.80 3.92
N PHE A 86 12.25 8.76 5.22
CA PHE A 86 13.24 8.76 6.28
C PHE A 86 12.78 7.87 7.44
N MET A 87 11.84 8.34 8.25
CA MET A 87 11.38 7.62 9.46
C MET A 87 10.06 8.17 10.01
N ILE A 88 9.42 7.36 10.85
CA ILE A 88 8.29 7.77 11.70
C ILE A 88 8.71 7.69 13.18
N GLN A 89 8.50 8.75 13.95
CA GLN A 89 8.97 8.88 15.34
C GLN A 89 7.82 9.07 16.31
N GLY A 90 7.87 8.33 17.43
CA GLY A 90 6.88 8.31 18.50
C GLY A 90 7.51 8.06 19.86
N GLY A 91 6.70 7.72 20.86
CA GLY A 91 7.16 7.30 22.18
C GLY A 91 7.37 8.43 23.20
N ASP A 92 7.03 9.66 22.85
CA ASP A 92 6.87 10.74 23.84
C ASP A 92 5.46 10.66 24.43
N PHE A 93 5.30 9.83 25.46
CA PHE A 93 4.03 9.66 26.18
C PHE A 93 3.79 10.72 27.26
N THR A 94 4.78 11.57 27.57
CA THR A 94 4.65 12.57 28.65
C THR A 94 4.17 13.92 28.12
N ARG A 95 4.62 14.33 26.93
CA ARG A 95 4.27 15.62 26.32
C ARG A 95 3.71 15.51 24.91
N GLY A 96 4.10 14.47 24.16
CA GLY A 96 3.62 14.23 22.80
C GLY A 96 4.13 15.25 21.77
N ASP A 97 5.24 15.94 22.05
CA ASP A 97 5.82 16.97 21.17
C ASP A 97 7.30 16.73 20.85
N GLY A 98 7.89 15.65 21.38
CA GLY A 98 9.28 15.28 21.20
C GLY A 98 10.22 15.84 22.27
N THR A 99 9.73 16.68 23.19
CA THR A 99 10.52 17.23 24.30
C THR A 99 10.43 16.39 25.58
N GLY A 100 9.61 15.35 25.58
CA GLY A 100 9.38 14.46 26.72
C GLY A 100 9.90 13.03 26.54
N GLY A 101 9.20 12.10 27.19
CA GLY A 101 9.57 10.70 27.32
C GLY A 101 10.52 10.39 28.48
N GLU A 102 10.35 9.21 29.07
CA GLU A 102 11.11 8.72 30.22
C GLU A 102 11.27 7.19 30.10
N SER A 103 12.45 6.67 30.42
CA SER A 103 12.70 5.22 30.37
C SER A 103 12.18 4.51 31.62
N ILE A 104 12.13 3.19 31.57
CA ILE A 104 11.77 2.36 32.72
C ILE A 104 12.81 2.40 33.84
N TYR A 105 14.00 2.96 33.58
CA TYR A 105 15.15 3.04 34.47
C TYR A 105 15.35 4.47 35.03
N GLY A 106 14.49 5.42 34.69
CA GLY A 106 14.63 6.86 34.98
C GLY A 106 14.63 7.72 33.72
N ASP A 107 15.00 9.00 33.82
CA ASP A 107 14.93 9.96 32.70
C ASP A 107 15.65 9.47 31.43
N LYS A 108 16.89 8.97 31.59
CA LYS A 108 17.74 8.49 30.49
C LYS A 108 18.51 7.23 30.85
N PHE A 109 18.91 6.45 29.85
CA PHE A 109 19.84 5.33 29.97
C PHE A 109 20.88 5.29 28.83
N GLU A 110 21.94 4.51 29.04
CA GLU A 110 23.11 4.39 28.17
C GLU A 110 22.81 3.72 26.82
N ASP A 111 23.67 3.95 25.82
CA ASP A 111 23.65 3.20 24.56
C ASP A 111 24.23 1.79 24.78
N GLU A 112 23.56 0.74 24.30
CA GLU A 112 24.07 -0.64 24.41
C GLU A 112 24.95 -1.03 23.21
N ASP A 113 24.35 -1.27 22.04
CA ASP A 113 25.05 -1.67 20.81
C ASP A 113 24.79 -0.67 19.68
N LEU A 114 25.86 0.00 19.26
CA LEU A 114 25.85 0.98 18.16
C LEU A 114 26.44 0.41 16.86
N THR A 115 26.79 -0.88 16.83
CA THR A 115 27.29 -1.56 15.62
C THR A 115 26.18 -1.87 14.61
N GLY A 116 24.93 -1.96 15.09
CA GLY A 116 23.73 -2.13 14.28
C GLY A 116 23.62 -1.06 13.19
N LYS A 117 23.38 -1.51 11.96
CA LYS A 117 23.31 -0.65 10.77
C LYS A 117 21.86 -0.35 10.42
N HIS A 118 21.60 0.90 10.05
CA HIS A 118 20.31 1.32 9.49
C HIS A 118 20.29 1.05 7.98
N ASP A 119 20.48 -0.21 7.59
CA ASP A 119 20.75 -0.63 6.21
C ASP A 119 19.48 -0.89 5.37
N ARG A 120 18.30 -0.88 5.98
CA ARG A 120 17.04 -1.25 5.35
C ARG A 120 15.84 -0.55 6.02
N PRO A 121 14.67 -0.49 5.36
CA PRO A 121 13.45 0.01 6.00
C PRO A 121 12.98 -0.91 7.14
N PHE A 122 12.10 -0.38 7.97
CA PHE A 122 11.41 -1.08 9.06
C PHE A 122 12.29 -1.53 10.22
N LEU A 123 13.45 -0.90 10.40
CA LEU A 123 14.25 -1.06 11.61
C LEU A 123 13.71 -0.16 12.72
N LEU A 124 13.64 -0.71 13.93
CA LEU A 124 13.23 0.00 15.14
C LEU A 124 14.49 0.48 15.87
N SER A 125 14.57 1.77 16.16
CA SER A 125 15.78 2.39 16.71
C SER A 125 15.46 3.51 17.70
N MET A 126 16.35 3.72 18.68
CA MET A 126 16.14 4.69 19.76
C MET A 126 16.36 6.12 19.27
N ALA A 127 15.41 7.01 19.57
CA ALA A 127 15.65 8.44 19.47
C ALA A 127 16.41 8.92 20.72
N ASN A 128 17.36 9.82 20.53
CA ASN A 128 18.17 10.40 21.60
C ASN A 128 18.52 11.87 21.31
N ALA A 129 19.03 12.58 22.31
CA ALA A 129 19.50 13.96 22.24
C ALA A 129 21.05 14.05 22.30
N GLY A 130 21.73 12.98 21.85
CA GLY A 130 23.17 12.79 21.99
C GLY A 130 23.52 11.47 22.69
N PRO A 131 24.82 11.14 22.83
CA PRO A 131 25.27 9.88 23.41
C PRO A 131 24.68 9.62 24.81
N ALA A 132 24.27 8.39 25.07
CA ALA A 132 23.73 7.91 26.34
C ALA A 132 22.51 8.70 26.87
N THR A 133 21.65 9.18 25.96
CA THR A 133 20.41 9.90 26.32
C THR A 133 19.15 9.18 25.82
N ASN A 134 19.14 7.85 25.87
CA ASN A 134 17.98 7.05 25.49
C ASN A 134 16.86 7.20 26.53
N GLY A 135 15.63 7.48 26.10
CA GLY A 135 14.45 7.58 26.96
C GLY A 135 13.39 6.56 26.55
N SER A 136 12.21 7.04 26.17
CA SER A 136 11.14 6.21 25.59
C SER A 136 10.89 6.46 24.11
N GLN A 137 11.44 7.55 23.56
CA GLN A 137 11.22 7.89 22.16
C GLN A 137 11.95 6.91 21.24
N PHE A 138 11.29 6.57 20.15
CA PHE A 138 11.79 5.64 19.14
C PHE A 138 11.40 6.12 17.75
N PHE A 139 12.07 5.58 16.75
CA PHE A 139 11.64 5.71 15.36
C PHE A 139 11.69 4.38 14.63
N ILE A 140 10.86 4.27 13.60
CA ILE A 140 10.87 3.17 12.63
C ILE A 140 11.36 3.75 11.30
N THR A 141 12.43 3.19 10.75
CA THR A 141 12.96 3.62 9.45
C THR A 141 12.00 3.25 8.32
N THR A 142 11.95 4.04 7.25
CA THR A 142 11.14 3.73 6.05
C THR A 142 11.99 3.57 4.78
N VAL A 143 13.28 3.84 4.90
CA VAL A 143 14.36 3.62 3.93
C VAL A 143 15.66 3.31 4.68
N PRO A 144 16.76 2.90 4.02
CA PRO A 144 18.09 2.88 4.64
C PRO A 144 18.53 4.28 5.11
N THR A 145 19.06 4.39 6.33
CA THR A 145 19.46 5.65 6.96
C THR A 145 20.88 5.59 7.56
N PRO A 146 21.93 5.30 6.77
CA PRO A 146 23.29 5.03 7.26
C PRO A 146 23.94 6.21 8.01
N HIS A 147 23.42 7.43 7.85
CA HIS A 147 23.88 8.62 8.58
C HIS A 147 23.54 8.58 10.09
N LEU A 148 22.67 7.66 10.51
CA LEU A 148 22.29 7.37 11.90
C LEU A 148 23.16 6.28 12.55
N ASP A 149 23.98 5.57 11.75
CA ASP A 149 24.85 4.50 12.24
C ASP A 149 25.85 5.04 13.27
N GLY A 150 26.09 4.27 14.32
CA GLY A 150 26.98 4.66 15.41
C GLY A 150 26.42 5.75 16.33
N LYS A 151 25.17 6.21 16.13
CA LYS A 151 24.53 7.27 16.90
C LYS A 151 23.24 6.86 17.58
N HIS A 152 22.50 5.92 16.99
CA HIS A 152 21.22 5.44 17.49
C HIS A 152 21.26 3.91 17.62
N VAL A 153 20.78 3.39 18.75
CA VAL A 153 20.73 1.96 19.03
C VAL A 153 19.61 1.32 18.21
N VAL A 154 19.98 0.46 17.25
CA VAL A 154 19.01 -0.40 16.53
C VAL A 154 18.64 -1.55 17.46
N PHE A 155 17.37 -1.65 17.82
CA PHE A 155 16.92 -2.62 18.84
C PHE A 155 15.76 -3.50 18.40
N GLY A 156 15.34 -3.43 17.13
CA GLY A 156 14.31 -4.31 16.62
C GLY A 156 13.99 -4.08 15.16
N ARG A 157 12.90 -4.71 14.71
CA ARG A 157 12.32 -4.51 13.37
C ARG A 157 10.84 -4.81 13.33
N VAL A 158 10.17 -4.31 12.31
CA VAL A 158 8.78 -4.69 11.99
C VAL A 158 8.77 -6.07 11.35
N VAL A 159 7.95 -6.97 11.91
CA VAL A 159 7.71 -8.31 11.35
C VAL A 159 6.36 -8.42 10.63
N LYS A 160 5.37 -7.63 11.04
CA LYS A 160 4.06 -7.47 10.36
C LYS A 160 3.53 -6.05 10.50
N GLY A 161 2.67 -5.65 9.58
CA GLY A 161 2.09 -4.30 9.57
C GLY A 161 2.94 -3.25 8.85
N LYS A 162 3.79 -3.67 7.90
CA LYS A 162 4.60 -2.74 7.08
C LYS A 162 3.72 -1.73 6.35
N HIS A 163 2.55 -2.14 5.85
CA HIS A 163 1.56 -1.26 5.25
C HIS A 163 1.05 -0.17 6.21
N VAL A 164 0.97 -0.45 7.51
CA VAL A 164 0.61 0.55 8.52
C VAL A 164 1.72 1.56 8.69
N VAL A 165 2.97 1.12 8.76
CA VAL A 165 4.15 2.03 8.79
C VAL A 165 4.16 2.94 7.56
N ARG A 166 3.95 2.38 6.36
CA ARG A 166 3.83 3.16 5.11
C ARG A 166 2.65 4.12 5.14
N ARG A 167 1.53 3.76 5.76
CA ARG A 167 0.37 4.65 5.89
C ARG A 167 0.69 5.84 6.81
N ILE A 168 1.41 5.62 7.91
CA ILE A 168 1.88 6.68 8.80
C ILE A 168 2.86 7.59 8.04
N GLU A 169 3.82 6.99 7.32
CA GLU A 169 4.81 7.72 6.50
C GLU A 169 4.17 8.67 5.47
N ASN A 170 3.04 8.27 4.88
CA ASN A 170 2.34 9.05 3.86
C ASN A 170 1.28 10.01 4.42
N CYS A 171 1.21 10.20 5.75
CA CYS A 171 0.35 11.22 6.33
C CYS A 171 0.80 12.62 5.92
N GLU A 172 -0.16 13.53 5.73
CA GLU A 172 0.14 14.95 5.57
C GLU A 172 0.70 15.51 6.87
N THR A 173 1.78 16.28 6.79
CA THR A 173 2.47 16.87 7.93
C THR A 173 2.49 18.40 7.85
N GLU A 174 2.53 19.02 9.01
CA GLU A 174 2.80 20.44 9.18
C GLU A 174 4.28 20.76 8.87
N SER A 175 4.65 22.04 8.92
CA SER A 175 6.01 22.52 8.64
C SER A 175 7.08 22.03 9.63
N ASN A 176 6.67 21.50 10.79
CA ASN A 176 7.53 20.92 11.82
C ASN A 176 7.55 19.38 11.79
N ASP A 177 7.15 18.78 10.66
CA ASP A 177 7.04 17.33 10.45
C ASP A 177 5.97 16.63 11.32
N ARG A 178 5.12 17.36 12.04
CA ARG A 178 4.02 16.78 12.83
C ARG A 178 2.87 16.38 11.91
N PRO A 179 2.28 15.17 12.03
CA PRO A 179 1.08 14.81 11.29
C PRO A 179 -0.08 15.79 11.54
N VAL A 180 -0.74 16.27 10.47
CA VAL A 180 -1.90 17.17 10.54
C VAL A 180 -3.08 16.49 11.24
N ASN A 181 -3.29 15.21 10.92
CA ASN A 181 -4.24 14.37 11.63
C ASN A 181 -3.47 13.49 12.61
N GLU A 182 -3.92 13.43 13.86
CA GLU A 182 -3.29 12.62 14.91
C GLU A 182 -3.18 11.15 14.49
N VAL A 183 -1.97 10.61 14.65
CA VAL A 183 -1.67 9.18 14.52
C VAL A 183 -1.27 8.69 15.90
N LYS A 184 -2.09 7.81 16.49
CA LYS A 184 -1.98 7.41 17.89
C LYS A 184 -1.80 5.90 18.02
N ILE A 185 -1.01 5.50 19.01
CA ILE A 185 -0.93 4.13 19.51
C ILE A 185 -2.15 3.95 20.40
N GLU A 186 -3.23 3.40 19.84
CA GLU A 186 -4.50 3.20 20.56
C GLU A 186 -4.34 2.16 21.67
N SER A 187 -3.58 1.10 21.39
CA SER A 187 -3.18 0.12 22.38
C SER A 187 -1.87 -0.55 21.98
N CYS A 188 -1.19 -1.15 22.94
CA CYS A 188 0.02 -1.92 22.73
C CYS A 188 0.09 -3.08 23.71
N GLY A 189 0.98 -4.03 23.44
CA GLY A 189 1.16 -5.20 24.30
C GLY A 189 2.30 -6.09 23.84
N GLU A 190 2.62 -7.07 24.68
CA GLU A 190 3.50 -8.20 24.34
C GLU A 190 2.66 -9.36 23.81
N LEU A 191 3.16 -10.04 22.78
CA LEU A 191 2.54 -11.24 22.23
C LEU A 191 3.16 -12.48 22.88
N ASP A 192 2.30 -13.38 23.33
CA ASP A 192 2.72 -14.68 23.87
C ASP A 192 3.33 -15.53 22.73
N PRO A 193 4.64 -15.88 22.80
CA PRO A 193 5.30 -16.67 21.77
C PRO A 193 4.68 -18.07 21.61
N ASP A 194 3.98 -18.57 22.64
CA ASP A 194 3.30 -19.87 22.60
C ASP A 194 1.87 -19.82 22.08
N SER A 195 1.32 -18.62 21.84
CA SER A 195 -0.01 -18.46 21.27
C SER A 195 -0.10 -19.00 19.83
N GLU A 196 -1.28 -19.49 19.46
CA GLU A 196 -1.55 -19.95 18.08
C GLU A 196 -1.37 -18.83 17.06
N ASP A 197 -1.67 -17.59 17.45
CA ASP A 197 -1.50 -16.42 16.59
C ASP A 197 -0.04 -16.18 16.21
N VAL A 198 0.89 -16.33 17.15
CA VAL A 198 2.32 -16.21 16.87
C VAL A 198 2.82 -17.42 16.07
N LYS A 199 2.41 -18.63 16.45
CA LYS A 199 2.82 -19.89 15.78
C LYS A 199 2.36 -19.96 14.32
N SER A 200 1.17 -19.46 14.03
CA SER A 200 0.61 -19.39 12.67
C SER A 200 1.09 -18.16 11.87
N GLY A 201 1.73 -17.19 12.53
CA GLY A 201 2.21 -15.96 11.90
C GLY A 201 1.12 -14.93 11.59
N THR A 202 -0.06 -15.05 12.22
CA THR A 202 -1.16 -14.08 12.14
C THR A 202 -0.98 -12.93 13.12
N PHE A 203 -0.36 -13.19 14.29
CA PHE A 203 -0.06 -12.20 15.33
C PHE A 203 -1.31 -11.43 15.84
N GLY A 204 -2.46 -12.09 15.86
CA GLY A 204 -3.74 -11.51 16.27
C GLY A 204 -4.28 -10.50 15.25
N ILE A 205 -3.72 -10.49 14.03
CA ILE A 205 -4.27 -9.79 12.88
C ILE A 205 -5.20 -10.77 12.20
N GLU A 206 -6.50 -10.48 12.21
CA GLU A 206 -7.46 -11.28 11.45
C GLU A 206 -6.99 -11.31 9.97
N ALA A 207 -7.32 -12.34 9.20
CA ALA A 207 -7.08 -12.30 7.75
C ALA A 207 -8.14 -11.44 7.06
N ASP A 208 -7.78 -10.74 5.99
CA ASP A 208 -8.82 -10.21 5.11
C ASP A 208 -9.62 -11.38 4.53
N ALA A 209 -10.92 -11.18 4.26
CA ALA A 209 -11.78 -12.26 3.75
C ALA A 209 -11.34 -12.77 2.36
N SER A 210 -10.31 -12.16 1.77
CA SER A 210 -9.79 -12.47 0.45
C SER A 210 -8.68 -13.53 0.49
N GLY A 211 -8.03 -13.73 1.65
CA GLY A 211 -6.89 -14.65 1.79
C GLY A 211 -5.59 -14.11 1.19
N ASP A 212 -5.51 -12.80 0.97
CA ASP A 212 -4.30 -12.15 0.47
C ASP A 212 -3.20 -12.13 1.53
N ARG A 213 -2.07 -12.73 1.19
CA ARG A 213 -0.90 -12.90 2.07
C ARG A 213 0.29 -12.02 1.70
N TYR A 214 0.18 -11.26 0.62
CA TYR A 214 1.27 -10.48 0.05
C TYR A 214 1.35 -9.10 0.71
N GLU A 215 2.54 -8.50 0.77
CA GLU A 215 2.70 -7.12 1.24
C GLU A 215 2.03 -6.15 0.27
N GLU A 216 1.55 -5.01 0.78
CA GLU A 216 0.83 -4.01 -0.01
C GLU A 216 1.70 -3.40 -1.13
N PHE A 217 2.98 -3.22 -0.83
CA PHE A 217 4.02 -2.72 -1.73
C PHE A 217 5.02 -3.84 -2.03
N PRO A 218 5.35 -4.10 -3.31
CA PRO A 218 6.21 -5.21 -3.69
C PRO A 218 7.65 -5.09 -3.17
N GLU A 219 8.16 -3.86 -3.00
CA GLU A 219 9.49 -3.57 -2.47
C GLU A 219 9.62 -4.05 -1.01
N ASP A 220 8.50 -4.09 -0.29
CA ASP A 220 8.44 -4.51 1.11
C ASP A 220 8.26 -6.05 1.25
N GLN A 221 7.98 -6.77 0.15
CA GLN A 221 7.69 -8.21 0.14
C GLN A 221 8.96 -9.07 0.20
N ASP A 222 9.85 -8.92 -0.78
CA ASP A 222 11.15 -9.58 -0.85
C ASP A 222 12.02 -8.82 -1.87
N GLU A 223 13.20 -8.33 -1.45
CA GLU A 223 14.19 -7.66 -2.30
C GLU A 223 14.55 -8.46 -3.55
N LYS A 224 14.49 -9.79 -3.50
CA LYS A 224 14.77 -10.66 -4.65
C LYS A 224 13.78 -10.45 -5.80
N LEU A 225 12.57 -9.95 -5.52
CA LEU A 225 11.57 -9.67 -6.55
C LEU A 225 12.05 -8.62 -7.55
N GLU A 226 13.02 -7.77 -7.22
CA GLU A 226 13.64 -6.83 -8.18
C GLU A 226 14.40 -7.54 -9.31
N THR A 227 14.71 -8.82 -9.16
CA THR A 227 15.43 -9.61 -10.17
C THR A 227 14.69 -10.90 -10.56
N ASP A 228 13.80 -11.41 -9.71
CA ASP A 228 13.03 -12.63 -9.97
C ASP A 228 11.67 -12.33 -10.61
N LEU A 229 11.68 -12.17 -11.94
CA LEU A 229 10.48 -11.99 -12.75
C LEU A 229 9.47 -13.12 -12.57
N SER A 230 9.91 -14.37 -12.37
CA SER A 230 9.00 -15.51 -12.28
C SER A 230 8.22 -15.49 -10.97
N ALA A 231 8.89 -15.17 -9.86
CA ALA A 231 8.23 -14.97 -8.57
C ALA A 231 7.26 -13.79 -8.61
N THR A 232 7.67 -12.64 -9.18
CA THR A 232 6.79 -11.47 -9.30
C THR A 232 5.55 -11.77 -10.14
N LEU A 233 5.70 -12.46 -11.27
CA LEU A 233 4.58 -12.86 -12.12
C LEU A 233 3.59 -13.74 -11.35
N LYS A 234 4.09 -14.75 -10.62
CA LYS A 234 3.27 -15.67 -9.83
C LYS A 234 2.46 -14.94 -8.75
N ILE A 235 3.06 -13.97 -8.06
CA ILE A 235 2.35 -13.16 -7.07
C ILE A 235 1.23 -12.34 -7.73
N ALA A 236 1.52 -11.72 -8.87
CA ALA A 236 0.52 -10.97 -9.61
C ALA A 236 -0.65 -11.85 -10.08
N GLU A 237 -0.39 -13.09 -10.50
CA GLU A 237 -1.41 -14.09 -10.87
C GLU A 237 -2.31 -14.46 -9.68
N ASP A 238 -1.71 -14.76 -8.52
CA ASP A 238 -2.45 -15.08 -7.30
C ASP A 238 -3.35 -13.91 -6.87
N LEU A 239 -2.81 -12.68 -6.84
CA LEU A 239 -3.59 -11.47 -6.51
C LEU A 239 -4.73 -11.22 -7.49
N LYS A 240 -4.49 -11.44 -8.80
CA LYS A 240 -5.54 -11.34 -9.80
C LYS A 240 -6.63 -12.40 -9.59
N SER A 241 -6.26 -13.63 -9.20
CA SER A 241 -7.22 -14.69 -8.88
C SER A 241 -8.13 -14.29 -7.71
N ILE A 242 -7.53 -13.76 -6.64
CA ILE A 242 -8.26 -13.20 -5.50
C ILE A 242 -9.21 -12.07 -5.96
N ALA A 243 -8.71 -11.13 -6.76
CA ALA A 243 -9.50 -10.03 -7.30
C ALA A 243 -10.69 -10.51 -8.15
N ASN A 244 -10.51 -11.53 -8.99
CA ASN A 244 -11.58 -12.14 -9.78
C ASN A 244 -12.65 -12.77 -8.86
N SER A 245 -12.24 -13.45 -7.79
CA SER A 245 -13.14 -14.05 -6.81
C SER A 245 -13.99 -12.98 -6.12
N LEU A 246 -13.38 -11.90 -5.64
CA LEU A 246 -14.08 -10.74 -5.05
C LEU A 246 -15.03 -10.09 -6.07
N PHE A 247 -14.58 -9.89 -7.30
CA PHE A 247 -15.39 -9.30 -8.37
C PHE A 247 -16.64 -10.14 -8.66
N SER A 248 -16.51 -11.47 -8.67
CA SER A 248 -17.63 -12.40 -8.90
C SER A 248 -18.69 -12.33 -7.79
N LYS A 249 -18.27 -11.98 -6.56
CA LYS A 249 -19.13 -11.75 -5.39
C LYS A 249 -19.72 -10.33 -5.36
N SER A 250 -19.50 -9.53 -6.41
CA SER A 250 -19.89 -8.11 -6.51
C SER A 250 -19.23 -7.19 -5.48
N ASP A 251 -18.15 -7.64 -4.83
CA ASP A 251 -17.31 -6.78 -3.99
C ASP A 251 -16.31 -6.01 -4.88
N PHE A 252 -16.83 -5.04 -5.63
CA PHE A 252 -16.06 -4.26 -6.59
C PHE A 252 -14.96 -3.39 -5.96
N PRO A 253 -15.17 -2.74 -4.79
CA PRO A 253 -14.11 -1.99 -4.13
C PRO A 253 -12.91 -2.87 -3.77
N SER A 254 -13.11 -3.99 -3.08
CA SER A 254 -12.02 -4.90 -2.71
C SER A 254 -11.39 -5.54 -3.93
N ALA A 255 -12.18 -5.91 -4.94
CA ALA A 255 -11.65 -6.43 -6.20
C ALA A 255 -10.74 -5.42 -6.90
N LEU A 256 -11.15 -4.15 -6.96
CA LEU A 256 -10.35 -3.08 -7.54
C LEU A 256 -9.02 -2.92 -6.79
N GLU A 257 -9.04 -2.90 -5.46
CA GLU A 257 -7.84 -2.83 -4.63
C GLU A 257 -6.86 -3.96 -4.97
N LYS A 258 -7.34 -5.21 -5.04
CA LYS A 258 -6.49 -6.37 -5.37
C LYS A 258 -5.98 -6.35 -6.82
N TYR A 259 -6.77 -5.87 -7.79
CA TYR A 259 -6.25 -5.69 -9.15
C TYR A 259 -5.16 -4.62 -9.21
N LEU A 260 -5.33 -3.50 -8.51
CA LEU A 260 -4.32 -2.44 -8.48
C LEU A 260 -3.06 -2.90 -7.75
N LYS A 261 -3.21 -3.69 -6.69
CA LYS A 261 -2.09 -4.36 -6.01
C LYS A 261 -1.34 -5.31 -6.95
N SER A 262 -2.07 -6.20 -7.64
CA SER A 262 -1.50 -7.10 -8.65
C SER A 262 -0.72 -6.32 -9.73
N LEU A 263 -1.27 -5.18 -10.18
CA LEU A 263 -0.58 -4.31 -11.14
C LEU A 263 0.68 -3.67 -10.55
N ARG A 264 0.67 -3.24 -9.29
CA ARG A 264 1.87 -2.70 -8.61
C ARG A 264 3.01 -3.71 -8.59
N TYR A 265 2.72 -4.99 -8.31
CA TYR A 265 3.74 -6.05 -8.40
C TYR A 265 4.35 -6.13 -9.80
N LEU A 266 3.55 -6.08 -10.86
CA LEU A 266 4.08 -6.03 -12.24
C LEU A 266 4.79 -4.71 -12.59
N GLN A 267 4.55 -3.63 -11.84
CA GLN A 267 5.20 -2.34 -12.05
C GLN A 267 6.57 -2.26 -11.39
N LEU A 268 6.94 -3.22 -10.54
CA LEU A 268 8.33 -3.40 -10.08
C LEU A 268 9.28 -3.57 -11.27
N HIS A 269 8.79 -4.16 -12.36
CA HIS A 269 9.49 -4.31 -13.64
C HIS A 269 8.74 -3.54 -14.73
N PRO A 270 8.88 -2.20 -14.79
CA PRO A 270 8.15 -1.39 -15.76
C PRO A 270 8.59 -1.69 -17.20
N VAL A 271 9.85 -2.08 -17.36
CA VAL A 271 10.48 -2.57 -18.59
C VAL A 271 11.14 -3.91 -18.26
N LEU A 272 10.89 -4.92 -19.09
CA LEU A 272 11.51 -6.23 -18.93
C LEU A 272 12.94 -6.21 -19.50
N PRO A 273 13.91 -6.91 -18.88
CA PRO A 273 15.26 -7.10 -19.44
C PRO A 273 15.23 -7.66 -20.87
N ASP A 274 16.18 -7.24 -21.73
CA ASP A 274 16.23 -7.64 -23.14
C ASP A 274 16.44 -9.16 -23.33
N ASP A 275 17.04 -9.84 -22.36
CA ASP A 275 17.28 -11.28 -22.33
C ASP A 275 16.10 -12.09 -21.77
N THR A 276 14.98 -11.43 -21.44
CA THR A 276 13.78 -12.10 -20.92
C THR A 276 13.23 -13.09 -21.95
N PRO A 277 13.02 -14.37 -21.58
CA PRO A 277 12.44 -15.37 -22.47
C PRO A 277 11.13 -14.90 -23.12
N ALA A 278 10.97 -15.15 -24.43
CA ALA A 278 9.81 -14.66 -25.19
C ALA A 278 8.46 -15.16 -24.63
N ASP A 279 8.41 -16.37 -24.07
CA ASP A 279 7.22 -16.92 -23.44
C ASP A 279 6.87 -16.17 -22.15
N LEU A 280 7.87 -15.81 -21.35
CA LEU A 280 7.69 -15.04 -20.11
C LEU A 280 7.22 -13.61 -20.43
N THR A 281 7.84 -12.96 -21.42
CA THR A 281 7.42 -11.64 -21.92
C THR A 281 5.97 -11.65 -22.40
N THR A 282 5.58 -12.71 -23.11
CA THR A 282 4.20 -12.89 -23.60
C THR A 282 3.21 -13.07 -22.44
N LYS A 283 3.52 -13.92 -21.46
CA LYS A 283 2.70 -14.13 -20.25
C LYS A 283 2.56 -12.85 -19.43
N TRP A 284 3.67 -12.14 -19.22
CA TRP A 284 3.70 -10.89 -18.46
C TRP A 284 2.80 -9.82 -19.08
N ASN A 285 2.97 -9.57 -20.38
CA ASN A 285 2.17 -8.58 -21.10
C ASN A 285 0.69 -8.97 -21.13
N ALA A 286 0.37 -10.24 -21.39
CA ALA A 286 -1.00 -10.73 -21.37
C ALA A 286 -1.65 -10.57 -19.98
N LEU A 287 -0.91 -10.87 -18.91
CA LEU A 287 -1.37 -10.70 -17.54
C LEU A 287 -1.63 -9.22 -17.23
N LYS A 288 -0.66 -8.34 -17.53
CA LYS A 288 -0.75 -6.89 -17.33
C LYS A 288 -1.97 -6.29 -18.03
N THR A 289 -2.16 -6.57 -19.32
CA THR A 289 -3.33 -6.12 -20.08
C THR A 289 -4.63 -6.60 -19.45
N SER A 290 -4.68 -7.88 -19.05
CA SER A 290 -5.88 -8.44 -18.42
C SER A 290 -6.21 -7.78 -17.08
N ILE A 291 -5.20 -7.50 -16.24
CA ILE A 291 -5.39 -6.82 -14.96
C ILE A 291 -5.89 -5.39 -15.19
N GLN A 292 -5.25 -4.61 -16.07
CA GLN A 292 -5.64 -3.23 -16.35
C GLN A 292 -7.07 -3.11 -16.91
N LEU A 293 -7.44 -4.03 -17.79
CA LEU A 293 -8.80 -4.11 -18.29
C LEU A 293 -9.77 -4.43 -17.14
N ASN A 294 -9.50 -5.45 -16.32
CA ASN A 294 -10.38 -5.85 -15.23
C ASN A 294 -10.50 -4.78 -14.14
N SER A 295 -9.40 -4.11 -13.77
CA SER A 295 -9.42 -2.97 -12.84
C SER A 295 -10.25 -1.81 -13.39
N ALA A 296 -10.15 -1.51 -14.68
CA ALA A 296 -10.96 -0.45 -15.29
C ALA A 296 -12.47 -0.76 -15.21
N LEU A 297 -12.85 -2.03 -15.38
CA LEU A 297 -14.23 -2.48 -15.23
C LEU A 297 -14.69 -2.47 -13.77
N ALA A 298 -13.84 -2.91 -12.83
CA ALA A 298 -14.13 -2.84 -11.39
C ALA A 298 -14.34 -1.40 -10.94
N ALA A 299 -13.48 -0.47 -11.38
CA ALA A 299 -13.59 0.96 -11.10
C ALA A 299 -14.88 1.60 -11.64
N LEU A 300 -15.42 1.13 -12.77
CA LEU A 300 -16.74 1.59 -13.26
C LEU A 300 -17.90 1.07 -12.41
N LYS A 301 -17.71 -0.05 -11.69
CA LYS A 301 -18.74 -0.74 -10.90
C LYS A 301 -18.72 -0.38 -9.41
N THR A 302 -17.70 0.31 -8.92
CA THR A 302 -17.69 0.83 -7.54
C THR A 302 -18.77 1.88 -7.36
N ASN A 303 -19.16 2.13 -6.10
CA ASN A 303 -20.09 3.21 -5.75
C ASN A 303 -19.46 4.11 -4.66
N PRO A 304 -19.09 5.37 -4.96
CA PRO A 304 -19.16 6.00 -6.28
C PRO A 304 -18.20 5.36 -7.30
N ALA A 305 -18.53 5.49 -8.60
CA ALA A 305 -17.66 5.03 -9.67
C ALA A 305 -16.34 5.82 -9.68
N GLN A 306 -15.24 5.18 -10.10
CA GLN A 306 -13.91 5.76 -10.16
C GLN A 306 -13.42 5.97 -11.60
N PRO A 307 -14.01 6.92 -12.37
CA PRO A 307 -13.75 7.03 -13.80
C PRO A 307 -12.32 7.49 -14.15
N LYS A 308 -11.62 8.17 -13.23
CA LYS A 308 -10.21 8.52 -13.42
C LYS A 308 -9.32 7.27 -13.51
N VAL A 309 -9.57 6.29 -12.64
CA VAL A 309 -8.87 4.99 -12.67
C VAL A 309 -9.18 4.26 -13.96
N THR A 310 -10.47 4.18 -14.35
CA THR A 310 -10.88 3.58 -15.62
C THR A 310 -10.14 4.18 -16.81
N VAL A 311 -10.11 5.52 -16.93
CA VAL A 311 -9.45 6.20 -18.06
C VAL A 311 -7.94 5.98 -18.06
N ALA A 312 -7.29 6.02 -16.89
CA ALA A 312 -5.85 5.80 -16.78
C ALA A 312 -5.46 4.38 -17.22
N GLN A 313 -6.13 3.36 -16.68
CA GLN A 313 -5.78 1.96 -16.96
C GLN A 313 -6.04 1.57 -18.43
N THR A 314 -7.16 2.03 -19.00
CA THR A 314 -7.49 1.77 -20.41
C THR A 314 -6.58 2.52 -21.38
N THR A 315 -6.16 3.75 -21.03
CA THR A 315 -5.19 4.49 -21.85
C THR A 315 -3.84 3.78 -21.91
N ALA A 316 -3.35 3.28 -20.78
CA ALA A 316 -2.11 2.49 -20.74
C ALA A 316 -2.22 1.22 -21.62
N VAL A 317 -3.36 0.52 -21.58
CA VAL A 317 -3.60 -0.64 -22.47
C VAL A 317 -3.55 -0.23 -23.93
N ILE A 318 -4.24 0.85 -24.32
CA ILE A 318 -4.29 1.32 -25.71
C ILE A 318 -2.90 1.69 -26.22
N GLN A 319 -2.12 2.42 -25.42
CA GLN A 319 -0.75 2.80 -25.78
C GLN A 319 0.14 1.57 -25.97
N ASN A 320 0.14 0.65 -25.01
CA ASN A 320 0.97 -0.56 -25.07
C ASN A 320 0.63 -1.42 -26.28
N LEU A 321 -0.66 -1.71 -26.50
CA LEU A 321 -1.11 -2.57 -27.60
C LEU A 321 -0.96 -1.91 -28.98
N SER A 322 -1.04 -0.57 -29.07
CA SER A 322 -0.83 0.14 -30.33
C SER A 322 0.63 0.12 -30.76
N ASN A 323 1.57 0.22 -29.81
CA ASN A 323 3.00 0.15 -30.09
C ASN A 323 3.43 -1.26 -30.55
N THR A 324 2.85 -2.33 -29.98
CA THR A 324 3.11 -3.71 -30.41
C THR A 324 2.72 -3.97 -31.87
N ARG A 325 1.78 -3.19 -32.42
CA ARG A 325 1.31 -3.32 -33.81
C ARG A 325 2.39 -3.05 -34.86
N GLN A 326 3.48 -2.35 -34.51
CA GLN A 326 4.57 -2.03 -35.43
C GLN A 326 5.62 -3.15 -35.59
N SER A 327 5.59 -4.21 -34.76
CA SER A 327 6.61 -5.28 -34.70
C SER A 327 6.19 -6.59 -35.41
N TRP A 328 5.29 -6.53 -36.39
CA TRP A 328 4.51 -7.67 -36.92
C TRP A 328 5.25 -8.58 -37.93
N GLU A 329 6.34 -9.23 -37.53
CA GLU A 329 6.80 -10.45 -38.20
C GLU A 329 6.37 -11.67 -37.36
N GLY A 330 5.43 -12.49 -37.86
CA GLY A 330 5.09 -13.81 -37.28
C GLY A 330 3.79 -13.96 -36.48
N SER A 331 2.87 -12.99 -36.45
CA SER A 331 1.61 -13.08 -35.69
C SER A 331 0.57 -14.03 -36.30
N THR A 332 -0.13 -14.83 -35.49
CA THR A 332 -1.22 -15.69 -35.96
C THR A 332 -2.55 -14.92 -36.10
N PRO A 333 -3.51 -15.39 -36.92
CA PRO A 333 -4.85 -14.80 -36.98
C PRO A 333 -5.57 -14.73 -35.62
N GLN A 334 -5.29 -15.69 -34.73
CA GLN A 334 -5.82 -15.74 -33.38
C GLN A 334 -5.27 -14.61 -32.51
N ASP A 335 -3.98 -14.28 -32.63
CA ASP A 335 -3.34 -13.18 -31.92
C ASP A 335 -3.92 -11.83 -32.36
N GLU A 336 -4.11 -11.65 -33.66
CA GLU A 336 -4.71 -10.43 -34.21
C GLU A 336 -6.16 -10.25 -33.72
N LYS A 337 -6.94 -11.34 -33.69
CA LYS A 337 -8.31 -11.32 -33.17
C LYS A 337 -8.33 -10.94 -31.69
N LYS A 338 -7.43 -11.50 -30.88
CA LYS A 338 -7.32 -11.19 -29.45
C LYS A 338 -6.93 -9.73 -29.23
N LEU A 339 -5.93 -9.23 -29.96
CA LEU A 339 -5.49 -7.84 -29.92
C LEU A 339 -6.63 -6.86 -30.22
N LYS A 340 -7.38 -7.09 -31.31
CA LYS A 340 -8.55 -6.27 -31.67
C LYS A 340 -9.62 -6.29 -30.58
N ALA A 341 -9.89 -7.47 -30.01
CA ALA A 341 -10.86 -7.60 -28.92
C ALA A 341 -10.44 -6.84 -27.65
N ASP A 342 -9.16 -6.90 -27.25
CA ASP A 342 -8.67 -6.21 -26.06
C ASP A 342 -8.59 -4.69 -26.26
N LEU A 343 -8.20 -4.22 -27.45
CA LEU A 343 -8.29 -2.80 -27.82
C LEU A 343 -9.75 -2.31 -27.81
N ALA A 344 -10.69 -3.06 -28.40
CA ALA A 344 -12.11 -2.69 -28.41
C ALA A 344 -12.67 -2.58 -26.99
N LYS A 345 -12.34 -3.52 -26.09
CA LYS A 345 -12.69 -3.45 -24.66
C LYS A 345 -12.09 -2.21 -24.00
N ALA A 346 -10.83 -1.87 -24.28
CA ALA A 346 -10.15 -0.73 -23.70
C ALA A 346 -10.82 0.58 -24.12
N PHE A 347 -11.05 0.79 -25.43
CA PHE A 347 -11.75 1.96 -25.95
C PHE A 347 -13.17 2.07 -25.39
N TYR A 348 -13.94 1.00 -25.40
CA TYR A 348 -15.30 1.00 -24.84
C TYR A 348 -15.32 1.38 -23.36
N ARG A 349 -14.47 0.76 -22.53
CA ARG A 349 -14.40 1.08 -21.09
C ARG A 349 -13.90 2.50 -20.84
N ARG A 350 -12.96 3.00 -21.65
CA ARG A 350 -12.48 4.39 -21.56
C ARG A 350 -13.57 5.38 -21.91
N ALA A 351 -14.38 5.10 -22.93
CA ALA A 351 -15.55 5.90 -23.28
C ALA A 351 -16.54 6.00 -22.12
N LEU A 352 -16.84 4.89 -21.44
CA LEU A 352 -17.68 4.91 -20.24
C LEU A 352 -17.08 5.78 -19.12
N GLY A 353 -15.76 5.73 -18.95
CA GLY A 353 -15.03 6.62 -18.04
C GLY A 353 -15.18 8.10 -18.41
N TYR A 354 -15.07 8.45 -19.69
CA TYR A 354 -15.29 9.81 -20.18
C TYR A 354 -16.73 10.28 -20.01
N VAL A 355 -17.70 9.40 -20.29
CA VAL A 355 -19.12 9.66 -20.02
C VAL A 355 -19.36 10.01 -18.56
N ALA A 356 -18.80 9.23 -17.62
CA ALA A 356 -18.91 9.50 -16.19
C ALA A 356 -18.22 10.82 -15.77
N GLN A 357 -17.22 11.27 -16.52
CA GLN A 357 -16.58 12.58 -16.37
C GLN A 357 -17.29 13.71 -17.13
N LYS A 358 -18.41 13.43 -17.80
CA LYS A 358 -19.17 14.37 -18.67
C LYS A 358 -18.37 14.85 -19.90
N ASP A 359 -17.38 14.08 -20.33
CA ASP A 359 -16.60 14.34 -21.54
C ASP A 359 -17.18 13.55 -22.73
N GLU A 360 -18.21 14.10 -23.34
CA GLU A 360 -18.96 13.43 -24.40
C GLU A 360 -18.24 13.39 -25.76
N GLU A 361 -17.23 14.23 -25.97
CA GLU A 361 -16.48 14.29 -27.22
C GLU A 361 -15.45 13.17 -27.29
N ARG A 362 -14.66 13.00 -26.22
CA ARG A 362 -13.71 11.89 -26.13
C ARG A 362 -14.44 10.55 -26.03
N ALA A 363 -15.57 10.50 -25.34
CA ALA A 363 -16.42 9.31 -25.31
C ALA A 363 -16.89 8.87 -26.71
N GLU A 364 -17.36 9.81 -27.54
CA GLU A 364 -17.81 9.48 -28.90
C GLU A 364 -16.66 8.95 -29.77
N THR A 365 -15.49 9.58 -29.67
CA THR A 365 -14.28 9.17 -30.40
C THR A 365 -13.90 7.73 -30.07
N ASP A 366 -13.85 7.40 -28.78
CA ASP A 366 -13.52 6.04 -28.32
C ASP A 366 -14.59 5.01 -28.71
N LEU A 367 -15.88 5.36 -28.67
CA LEU A 367 -16.96 4.47 -29.10
C LEU A 367 -16.90 4.18 -30.61
N LYS A 368 -16.56 5.17 -31.44
CA LYS A 368 -16.33 4.94 -32.88
C LYS A 368 -15.18 3.97 -33.10
N ARG A 369 -14.07 4.17 -32.37
CA ARG A 369 -12.91 3.29 -32.46
C ARG A 369 -13.21 1.86 -31.99
N ALA A 370 -14.04 1.70 -30.97
CA ALA A 370 -14.49 0.38 -30.52
C ALA A 370 -15.34 -0.34 -31.59
N GLU A 371 -16.28 0.35 -32.25
CA GLU A 371 -17.09 -0.22 -33.35
C GLU A 371 -16.23 -0.57 -34.57
N GLU A 372 -15.23 0.25 -34.92
CA GLU A 372 -14.28 -0.06 -36.01
C GLU A 372 -13.51 -1.38 -35.76
N LEU A 373 -13.12 -1.62 -34.51
CA LEU A 373 -12.36 -2.81 -34.12
C LEU A 373 -13.25 -4.06 -33.98
N MET A 374 -14.48 -3.88 -33.51
CA MET A 374 -15.46 -4.94 -33.28
C MET A 374 -16.85 -4.49 -33.75
N PRO A 375 -17.12 -4.52 -35.08
CA PRO A 375 -18.41 -4.12 -35.61
C PRO A 375 -19.52 -5.02 -35.11
N GLY A 376 -20.67 -4.47 -34.73
CA GLY A 376 -21.78 -5.29 -34.24
C GLY A 376 -21.90 -5.43 -32.74
N ASP A 377 -20.97 -4.87 -31.95
CA ASP A 377 -21.03 -5.01 -30.50
C ASP A 377 -22.26 -4.29 -29.92
N ALA A 378 -23.13 -5.06 -29.26
CA ALA A 378 -24.39 -4.55 -28.73
C ALA A 378 -24.18 -3.50 -27.62
N GLY A 379 -23.10 -3.61 -26.84
CA GLY A 379 -22.75 -2.67 -25.79
C GLY A 379 -22.32 -1.32 -26.37
N VAL A 380 -21.43 -1.35 -27.36
CA VAL A 380 -20.95 -0.14 -28.06
C VAL A 380 -22.12 0.60 -28.70
N ARG A 381 -22.97 -0.10 -29.47
CA ARG A 381 -24.13 0.51 -30.15
C ARG A 381 -25.14 1.12 -29.18
N LYS A 382 -25.41 0.41 -28.07
CA LYS A 382 -26.31 0.91 -27.02
C LYS A 382 -25.78 2.22 -26.42
N GLU A 383 -24.49 2.29 -26.13
CA GLU A 383 -23.88 3.47 -25.53
C GLU A 383 -23.79 4.63 -26.53
N GLN A 384 -23.47 4.37 -27.80
CA GLN A 384 -23.51 5.38 -28.87
C GLN A 384 -24.90 6.02 -29.00
N LEU A 385 -25.95 5.21 -29.01
CA LEU A 385 -27.34 5.70 -29.06
C LEU A 385 -27.67 6.54 -27.81
N ALA A 386 -27.26 6.08 -26.63
CA ALA A 386 -27.46 6.82 -25.39
C ALA A 386 -26.70 8.16 -25.37
N LEU A 387 -25.51 8.22 -25.95
CA LEU A 387 -24.71 9.43 -26.09
C LEU A 387 -25.33 10.42 -27.09
N SER A 388 -25.81 9.95 -28.24
CA SER A 388 -26.52 10.78 -29.23
C SER A 388 -27.74 11.45 -28.61
N LYS A 389 -28.58 10.67 -27.92
CA LYS A 389 -29.77 11.18 -27.23
C LYS A 389 -29.43 12.23 -26.17
N ARG A 390 -28.34 12.03 -25.41
CA ARG A 390 -27.86 13.03 -24.42
C ARG A 390 -27.40 14.32 -25.08
N LYS A 391 -26.66 14.23 -26.19
CA LYS A 391 -26.23 15.41 -26.98
C LYS A 391 -27.42 16.18 -27.54
N GLU A 392 -28.38 15.49 -28.15
CA GLU A 392 -29.61 16.09 -28.68
C GLU A 392 -30.40 16.81 -27.58
N ALA A 393 -30.56 16.18 -26.42
CA ALA A 393 -31.24 16.78 -25.27
C ALA A 393 -30.49 18.04 -24.76
N ARG A 394 -29.15 18.01 -24.70
CA ARG A 394 -28.32 19.15 -24.30
C ARG A 394 -28.44 20.32 -25.28
N VAL A 395 -28.37 20.07 -26.58
CA VAL A 395 -28.55 21.09 -27.62
C VAL A 395 -29.95 21.69 -27.54
N LYS A 396 -30.99 20.86 -27.36
CA LYS A 396 -32.37 21.33 -27.17
C LYS A 396 -32.51 22.22 -25.93
N ALA A 397 -31.89 21.84 -24.81
CA ALA A 397 -31.90 22.62 -23.57
C ALA A 397 -31.16 23.95 -23.75
N GLN A 398 -30.00 23.96 -24.40
CA GLN A 398 -29.24 25.17 -24.72
C GLN A 398 -30.07 26.12 -25.60
N ARG A 399 -30.68 25.61 -26.68
CA ARG A 399 -31.56 26.41 -27.56
C ARG A 399 -32.74 27.02 -26.79
N ALA A 400 -33.36 26.26 -25.90
CA ALA A 400 -34.45 26.75 -25.07
C ALA A 400 -34.00 27.83 -24.08
N ALA A 401 -32.81 27.69 -23.49
CA ALA A 401 -32.21 28.69 -22.60
C ALA A 401 -31.86 29.98 -23.34
N TYR A 402 -31.24 29.88 -24.52
CA TYR A 402 -30.95 31.04 -25.37
C TYR A 402 -32.22 31.78 -25.78
N SER A 403 -33.26 31.05 -26.20
CA SER A 403 -34.56 31.66 -26.58
C SER A 403 -35.15 32.50 -25.45
N LYS A 404 -35.05 32.02 -24.19
CA LYS A 404 -35.52 32.74 -22.99
C LYS A 404 -34.69 33.97 -22.60
N MET A 405 -33.41 34.04 -23.01
CA MET A 405 -32.55 35.19 -22.71
C MET A 405 -32.76 36.36 -23.67
N PHE A 406 -33.32 36.09 -24.85
CA PHE A 406 -33.57 37.09 -25.90
C PHE A 406 -35.06 37.37 -26.14
N SER A 407 -35.94 36.76 -25.34
CA SER A 407 -37.36 37.09 -25.19
C SER A 407 -37.57 37.92 -23.94
#